data_AF-A0A535AWA4-F1
#
_entry.id   AF-A0A535AWA4-F1
#
_cell.length_a   1.000
_cell.length_b   1.000
_cell.length_c   1.000
_cell.angle_alpha   90.00
_cell.angle_beta   90.00
_cell.angle_gamma   90.00
#
_symmetry.space_group_name_H-M   'P 1'
#
loop_
_entity.id
_entity.type
_entity.pdbx_description
1 polymer ?
#
loop_
_entity_poly.entity_id
_entity_poly.type
_entity_poly.pdbx_seq_one_letter_code
_entity_poly.pdbx_strand_id
1 'polypeptide(L)'
;MAAKVGFLLIAVVLIAGVLWDTFETIILPRRVTRRFRLPRLFYRATWVPWSALARHVPAGNRRESFLSFFGPLSLLLLFGAWALSLILGFAIFHWAMGSPINVRNETVNFWTDLYLSGTTFFTLGLGDVTPRGDIARTVTVIESGIGFGFLAIVIAYLPVLYGAFSRREVNISRMDAHAGSPPTAGELLRRHIQGQNVQALGQYLHDWESWVAELMESHLSYPVLCYFRSQHTNQSWLAALATILDACALIIAYAEGGVRWQAKMTFAISRHAVVDLAEVLAALPRARKIDRLPVADLGKLRTLLTATGIPLRSSVEGDQTLDHLRQMYEPYLNTLSDHLLMPLPPWTLAKPMDNWRARFRNNLTASRLPEEDKDLMV
;
A
#
# COMPACT_ATOMS: atom_id res chain seq x y z
N MET A 1 -35.25 33.50 -5.83
CA MET A 1 -33.85 33.99 -5.70
C MET A 1 -33.04 33.18 -4.68
N ALA A 2 -33.49 33.03 -3.43
CA ALA A 2 -32.74 32.29 -2.39
C ALA A 2 -32.31 30.86 -2.79
N ALA A 3 -33.18 30.08 -3.43
CA ALA A 3 -32.85 28.72 -3.88
C ALA A 3 -31.72 28.69 -4.94
N LYS A 4 -31.70 29.66 -5.88
CA LYS A 4 -30.66 29.75 -6.91
C LYS A 4 -29.29 30.11 -6.30
N VAL A 5 -29.28 31.04 -5.35
CA VAL A 5 -28.07 31.40 -4.61
C VAL A 5 -27.54 30.21 -3.80
N GLY A 6 -28.44 29.42 -3.20
CA GLY A 6 -28.10 28.17 -2.50
C GLY A 6 -27.40 27.16 -3.41
N PHE A 7 -27.94 26.87 -4.60
CA PHE A 7 -27.30 25.95 -5.55
C PHE A 7 -25.95 26.45 -6.05
N LEU A 8 -25.80 27.75 -6.28
CA LEU A 8 -24.52 28.34 -6.69
C LEU A 8 -23.46 28.19 -5.61
N LEU A 9 -23.81 28.43 -4.34
CA LEU A 9 -22.92 28.18 -3.19
C LEU A 9 -22.53 26.70 -3.09
N ILE A 10 -23.49 25.79 -3.25
CA ILE A 10 -23.22 24.33 -3.24
C ILE A 10 -22.24 23.96 -4.35
N ALA A 11 -22.44 24.45 -5.57
CA ALA A 11 -21.56 24.19 -6.70
C ALA A 11 -20.13 24.68 -6.43
N VAL A 12 -19.96 25.93 -5.97
CA VAL A 12 -18.65 26.50 -5.67
C VAL A 12 -17.94 25.72 -4.56
N VAL A 13 -18.65 25.36 -3.49
CA VAL A 13 -18.10 24.57 -2.38
C VAL A 13 -17.70 23.18 -2.85
N LEU A 14 -18.51 22.54 -3.70
CA LEU A 14 -18.20 21.23 -4.27
C LEU A 14 -16.95 21.28 -5.15
N ILE A 15 -16.88 22.21 -6.09
CA ILE A 15 -15.73 22.39 -6.99
C ILE A 15 -14.47 22.67 -6.18
N ALA A 16 -14.51 23.67 -5.29
CA ALA A 16 -13.37 24.04 -4.45
C ALA A 16 -12.95 22.89 -3.53
N GLY A 17 -13.90 22.14 -2.98
CA GLY A 17 -13.65 20.97 -2.14
C GLY A 17 -12.93 19.86 -2.90
N VAL A 18 -13.37 19.53 -4.13
CA VAL A 18 -12.73 18.51 -4.97
C VAL A 18 -11.35 18.95 -5.46
N LEU A 19 -11.18 20.21 -5.85
CA LEU A 19 -9.87 20.75 -6.24
C LEU A 19 -8.89 20.74 -5.06
N TRP A 20 -9.36 21.13 -3.88
CA TRP A 20 -8.55 21.07 -2.66
C TRP A 20 -8.17 19.62 -2.32
N ASP A 21 -9.11 18.68 -2.40
CA ASP A 21 -8.86 17.27 -2.13
C ASP A 21 -7.89 16.63 -3.15
N THR A 22 -8.02 16.99 -4.43
CA THR A 22 -7.10 16.59 -5.50
C THR A 22 -5.70 17.13 -5.24
N PHE A 23 -5.59 18.43 -4.92
CA PHE A 23 -4.33 19.07 -4.59
C PHE A 23 -3.68 18.43 -3.35
N GLU A 24 -4.45 18.18 -2.29
CA GLU A 24 -3.96 17.57 -1.06
C GLU A 24 -3.51 16.12 -1.27
N THR A 25 -4.17 15.38 -2.17
CA THR A 25 -3.86 13.96 -2.41
C THR A 25 -2.70 13.77 -3.39
N ILE A 26 -2.60 14.61 -4.43
CA ILE A 26 -1.61 14.42 -5.50
C ILE A 26 -0.36 15.30 -5.30
N ILE A 27 -0.53 16.58 -4.95
CA ILE A 27 0.56 17.57 -5.01
C ILE A 27 1.28 17.70 -3.66
N LEU A 28 0.58 17.44 -2.57
CA LEU A 28 1.00 17.89 -1.25
C LEU A 28 1.51 16.72 -0.39
N PRO A 29 2.83 16.55 -0.21
CA PRO A 29 3.38 15.55 0.70
C PRO A 29 3.13 16.00 2.14
N ARG A 30 2.00 15.61 2.75
CA ARG A 30 1.60 16.05 4.10
C ARG A 30 1.48 14.90 5.11
N ARG A 31 1.86 15.23 6.36
CA ARG A 31 1.62 14.43 7.57
C ARG A 31 0.13 14.19 7.84
N VAL A 32 -0.17 12.99 8.36
CA VAL A 32 -1.46 12.31 8.57
C VAL A 32 -2.37 12.96 9.64
N THR A 33 -2.37 14.28 9.84
CA THR A 33 -3.00 14.89 11.03
C THR A 33 -4.47 15.31 10.89
N ARG A 34 -5.15 15.09 9.75
CA ARG A 34 -6.57 15.50 9.58
C ARG A 34 -7.54 14.32 9.58
N ARG A 35 -8.59 14.44 10.41
CA ARG A 35 -9.58 13.38 10.71
C ARG A 35 -10.62 13.12 9.61
N PHE A 36 -10.89 14.08 8.72
CA PHE A 36 -11.87 13.94 7.63
C PHE A 36 -11.20 14.13 6.27
N ARG A 37 -11.14 13.08 5.46
CA ARG A 37 -10.63 13.10 4.08
C ARG A 37 -11.56 12.28 3.18
N LEU A 38 -11.97 12.85 2.04
CA LEU A 38 -12.76 12.15 1.02
C LEU A 38 -12.08 10.85 0.55
N PRO A 39 -10.74 10.80 0.34
CA PRO A 39 -10.04 9.56 0.02
C PRO A 39 -10.21 8.46 1.05
N ARG A 40 -10.18 8.79 2.36
CA ARG A 40 -10.38 7.78 3.41
C ARG A 40 -11.79 7.17 3.34
N LEU A 41 -12.80 8.01 3.12
CA LEU A 41 -14.17 7.54 2.96
C LEU A 41 -14.30 6.70 1.67
N PHE A 42 -13.71 7.16 0.57
CA PHE A 42 -13.68 6.46 -0.71
C PHE A 42 -13.03 5.07 -0.58
N TYR A 43 -11.83 4.98 -0.01
CA TYR A 43 -11.14 3.70 0.19
C TYR A 43 -11.89 2.81 1.16
N ARG A 44 -12.48 3.34 2.24
CA ARG A 44 -13.30 2.53 3.13
C ARG A 44 -14.56 1.99 2.43
N ALA A 45 -15.26 2.84 1.67
CA ALA A 45 -16.47 2.49 0.96
C ALA A 45 -16.23 1.47 -0.16
N THR A 46 -15.08 1.54 -0.83
CA THR A 46 -14.70 0.59 -1.89
C THR A 46 -14.02 -0.67 -1.35
N TRP A 47 -13.18 -0.56 -0.31
CA TRP A 47 -12.45 -1.70 0.25
C TRP A 47 -13.32 -2.67 1.03
N VAL A 48 -14.28 -2.19 1.81
CA VAL A 48 -15.17 -3.07 2.61
C VAL A 48 -15.92 -4.08 1.74
N PRO A 49 -16.64 -3.69 0.67
CA PRO A 49 -17.30 -4.66 -0.20
C PRO A 49 -16.28 -5.53 -0.97
N TRP A 50 -15.17 -4.95 -1.43
CA TRP A 50 -14.14 -5.71 -2.16
C TRP A 50 -13.50 -6.81 -1.31
N SER A 51 -13.12 -6.49 -0.08
CA SER A 51 -12.54 -7.43 0.87
C SER A 51 -13.57 -8.46 1.35
N ALA A 52 -14.85 -8.09 1.48
CA ALA A 52 -15.91 -9.03 1.76
C ALA A 52 -16.06 -10.06 0.62
N LEU A 53 -16.09 -9.62 -0.64
CA LEU A 53 -16.11 -10.51 -1.80
C LEU A 53 -14.87 -11.41 -1.84
N ALA A 54 -13.68 -10.84 -1.61
CA ALA A 54 -12.43 -11.60 -1.59
C ALA A 54 -12.41 -12.69 -0.50
N ARG A 55 -13.05 -12.47 0.64
CA ARG A 55 -13.14 -13.47 1.73
C ARG A 55 -13.99 -14.69 1.36
N HIS A 56 -14.90 -14.57 0.39
CA HIS A 56 -15.66 -15.71 -0.14
C HIS A 56 -14.84 -16.57 -1.11
N VAL A 57 -13.73 -16.03 -1.64
CA VAL A 57 -12.81 -16.79 -2.49
C VAL A 57 -11.83 -17.58 -1.60
N PRO A 58 -11.62 -18.89 -1.84
CA PRO A 58 -10.66 -19.68 -1.09
C PRO A 58 -9.26 -19.07 -1.08
N ALA A 59 -8.55 -19.19 0.05
CA ALA A 59 -7.18 -18.70 0.17
C ALA A 59 -6.27 -19.38 -0.87
N GLY A 60 -5.47 -18.57 -1.57
CA GLY A 60 -4.56 -19.03 -2.63
C GLY A 60 -4.47 -18.03 -3.77
N ASN A 61 -3.89 -18.47 -4.88
CA ASN A 61 -3.54 -17.59 -6.02
C ASN A 61 -4.76 -16.84 -6.57
N ARG A 62 -5.94 -17.48 -6.63
CA ARG A 62 -7.16 -16.84 -7.15
C ARG A 62 -7.57 -15.62 -6.32
N ARG A 63 -7.51 -15.72 -4.99
CA ARG A 63 -7.83 -14.60 -4.11
C ARG A 63 -6.80 -13.49 -4.22
N GLU A 64 -5.51 -13.83 -4.29
CA GLU A 64 -4.45 -12.83 -4.49
C GLU A 64 -4.58 -12.11 -5.84
N SER A 65 -4.91 -12.83 -6.92
CA SER A 65 -5.19 -12.23 -8.24
C SER A 65 -6.43 -11.32 -8.21
N PHE A 66 -7.49 -11.69 -7.50
CA PHE A 66 -8.65 -10.81 -7.34
C PHE A 66 -8.27 -9.53 -6.56
N LEU A 67 -7.50 -9.68 -5.49
CA LEU A 67 -7.06 -8.57 -4.66
C LEU A 67 -6.03 -7.66 -5.35
N SER A 68 -5.27 -8.15 -6.34
CA SER A 68 -4.28 -7.35 -7.06
C SER A 68 -4.89 -6.29 -7.96
N PHE A 69 -6.12 -6.50 -8.45
CA PHE A 69 -6.84 -5.50 -9.25
C PHE A 69 -7.28 -4.28 -8.44
N PHE A 70 -7.51 -4.43 -7.13
CA PHE A 70 -8.08 -3.35 -6.33
C PHE A 70 -7.20 -2.10 -6.30
N GLY A 71 -5.88 -2.24 -6.08
CA GLY A 71 -4.98 -1.09 -6.00
C GLY A 71 -5.05 -0.19 -7.24
N PRO A 72 -4.75 -0.72 -8.45
CA PRO A 72 -4.84 0.05 -9.69
C PRO A 72 -6.26 0.53 -10.01
N LEU A 73 -7.28 -0.32 -9.84
CA LEU A 73 -8.66 0.02 -10.20
C LEU A 73 -9.23 1.10 -9.28
N SER A 74 -8.99 1.01 -7.97
CA SER A 74 -9.46 2.02 -7.00
C SER A 74 -8.86 3.39 -7.28
N LEU A 75 -7.61 3.47 -7.77
CA LEU A 75 -7.00 4.74 -8.18
C LEU A 75 -7.72 5.34 -9.39
N LEU A 76 -8.00 4.54 -10.43
CA LEU A 76 -8.75 5.00 -11.60
C LEU A 76 -10.17 5.45 -11.22
N LEU A 77 -10.82 4.70 -10.32
CA LEU A 77 -12.14 5.06 -9.79
C LEU A 77 -12.09 6.35 -8.96
N LEU A 78 -11.01 6.61 -8.22
CA LEU A 78 -10.84 7.85 -7.47
C LEU A 78 -10.73 9.05 -8.42
N PHE A 79 -9.91 8.94 -9.47
CA PHE A 79 -9.81 9.99 -10.50
C PHE A 79 -11.12 10.23 -11.23
N GLY A 80 -11.83 9.14 -11.57
CA GLY A 80 -13.17 9.22 -12.14
C GLY A 80 -14.17 9.90 -11.20
N ALA A 81 -14.13 9.58 -9.90
CA ALA A 81 -14.99 10.21 -8.90
C ALA A 81 -14.74 11.71 -8.77
N TRP A 82 -13.49 12.16 -8.78
CA TRP A 82 -13.16 13.59 -8.81
C TRP A 82 -13.62 14.26 -10.10
N ALA A 83 -13.34 13.67 -11.27
CA ALA A 83 -13.77 14.22 -12.56
C ALA A 83 -15.31 14.35 -12.63
N LEU A 84 -16.05 13.30 -12.26
CA LEU A 84 -17.51 13.32 -12.21
C LEU A 84 -18.04 14.35 -11.21
N SER A 85 -17.38 14.53 -10.06
CA SER A 85 -17.77 15.53 -9.06
C SER A 85 -17.53 16.95 -9.55
N LEU A 86 -16.44 17.20 -10.29
CA LEU A 86 -16.17 18.49 -10.92
C LEU A 86 -17.20 18.79 -12.01
N ILE A 87 -17.46 17.84 -12.90
CA ILE A 87 -18.48 17.95 -13.95
C ILE A 87 -19.86 18.23 -13.33
N LEU A 88 -20.23 17.49 -12.28
CA LEU A 88 -21.47 17.73 -11.56
C LEU A 88 -21.50 19.11 -10.90
N GLY A 89 -20.39 19.56 -10.33
CA GLY A 89 -20.26 20.89 -9.73
C GLY A 89 -20.48 22.01 -10.74
N PHE A 90 -19.85 21.93 -11.92
CA PHE A 90 -20.06 22.90 -12.99
C PHE A 90 -21.47 22.83 -13.58
N ALA A 91 -22.04 21.64 -13.74
CA ALA A 91 -23.44 21.48 -14.16
C ALA A 91 -24.42 22.17 -13.20
N ILE A 92 -24.24 21.98 -11.88
CA ILE A 92 -25.04 22.67 -10.85
C ILE A 92 -24.82 24.18 -10.92
N PHE A 93 -23.59 24.63 -11.20
CA PHE A 93 -23.27 26.05 -11.38
C PHE A 93 -24.03 26.66 -12.55
N HIS A 94 -23.99 26.02 -13.73
CA HIS A 94 -24.73 26.46 -14.93
C HIS A 94 -26.24 26.44 -14.71
N TRP A 95 -26.76 25.39 -14.07
CA TRP A 95 -28.18 25.28 -13.70
C TRP A 95 -28.62 26.40 -12.74
N ALA A 96 -27.80 26.72 -11.73
CA ALA A 96 -28.08 27.78 -10.76
C ALA A 96 -28.14 29.18 -11.41
N MET A 97 -27.34 29.42 -12.45
CA MET A 97 -27.41 30.62 -13.28
C MET A 97 -28.65 30.67 -14.19
N GLY A 98 -29.46 29.63 -14.21
CA GLY A 98 -30.65 29.51 -15.05
C GLY A 98 -30.34 28.98 -16.45
N SER A 99 -29.33 28.10 -16.57
CA SER A 99 -28.93 27.43 -17.80
C SER A 99 -28.74 28.41 -18.96
N PRO A 100 -27.76 29.33 -18.86
CA PRO A 100 -27.47 30.30 -19.91
C PRO A 100 -26.81 29.61 -21.11
N ILE A 101 -27.57 28.79 -21.84
CA ILE A 101 -27.08 27.95 -22.94
C ILE A 101 -27.93 28.16 -24.20
N ASN A 102 -27.31 28.05 -25.37
CA ASN A 102 -27.99 27.94 -26.65
C ASN A 102 -27.99 26.47 -27.06
N VAL A 103 -29.16 25.93 -27.40
CA VAL A 103 -29.35 24.53 -27.75
C VAL A 103 -30.01 24.44 -29.12
N ARG A 104 -29.47 23.62 -30.03
CA ARG A 104 -30.10 23.35 -31.33
C ARG A 104 -31.15 22.24 -31.15
N ASN A 105 -32.43 22.62 -31.08
CA ASN A 105 -33.60 21.72 -31.11
C ASN A 105 -33.83 20.79 -29.90
N GLU A 106 -33.23 21.04 -28.73
CA GLU A 106 -33.57 20.31 -27.49
C GLU A 106 -34.13 21.22 -26.39
N THR A 107 -34.87 20.61 -25.45
CA THR A 107 -35.36 21.29 -24.24
C THR A 107 -34.22 21.48 -23.25
N VAL A 108 -34.07 22.71 -22.74
CA VAL A 108 -33.12 23.01 -21.67
C VAL A 108 -33.52 22.25 -20.39
N ASN A 109 -32.70 21.30 -19.98
CA ASN A 109 -32.82 20.58 -18.72
C ASN A 109 -31.46 20.44 -18.04
N PHE A 110 -31.45 19.93 -16.80
CA PHE A 110 -30.21 19.74 -16.05
C PHE A 110 -29.22 18.80 -16.75
N TRP A 111 -29.72 17.81 -17.51
CA TRP A 111 -28.87 16.90 -18.28
C TRP A 111 -28.16 17.61 -19.43
N THR A 112 -28.76 18.64 -20.02
CA THR A 112 -28.11 19.50 -21.02
C THR A 112 -26.94 20.27 -20.40
N ASP A 113 -27.10 20.81 -19.18
CA ASP A 113 -26.01 21.48 -18.45
C ASP A 113 -24.91 20.49 -18.04
N LEU A 114 -25.28 19.26 -17.66
CA LEU A 114 -24.33 18.19 -17.35
C LEU A 114 -23.55 17.74 -18.58
N TYR A 115 -24.22 17.64 -19.72
CA TYR A 115 -23.61 17.32 -21.00
C TYR A 115 -22.66 18.44 -21.48
N LEU A 116 -23.08 19.71 -21.38
CA LEU A 116 -22.20 20.86 -21.65
C LEU A 116 -20.96 20.83 -20.76
N SER A 117 -21.14 20.58 -19.46
CA SER A 117 -20.03 20.51 -18.52
C SER A 117 -19.07 19.36 -18.87
N GLY A 118 -19.59 18.15 -19.13
CA GLY A 118 -18.76 17.01 -19.50
C GLY A 118 -17.95 17.25 -20.78
N THR A 119 -18.58 17.78 -21.82
CA THR A 119 -17.91 18.09 -23.10
C THR A 119 -16.90 19.23 -22.97
N THR A 120 -17.13 20.19 -22.07
CA THR A 120 -16.22 21.31 -21.77
C THR A 120 -15.04 20.87 -20.92
N PHE A 121 -15.27 20.09 -19.88
CA PHE A 121 -14.26 19.59 -18.93
C PHE A 121 -13.26 18.68 -19.62
N PHE A 122 -13.74 17.76 -20.48
CA PHE A 122 -12.86 16.90 -21.29
C PHE A 122 -12.37 17.58 -22.57
N THR A 123 -12.68 18.86 -22.78
CA THR A 123 -12.24 19.64 -23.94
C THR A 123 -12.68 19.08 -25.30
N LEU A 124 -13.80 18.33 -25.34
CA LEU A 124 -14.37 17.74 -26.55
C LEU A 124 -15.04 18.80 -27.44
N GLY A 125 -15.79 19.73 -26.84
CA GLY A 125 -16.31 20.93 -27.52
C GLY A 125 -17.16 20.66 -28.77
N LEU A 126 -18.15 19.76 -28.69
CA LEU A 126 -18.99 19.36 -29.83
C LEU A 126 -19.78 20.50 -30.49
N GLY A 127 -20.04 21.59 -29.77
CA GLY A 127 -20.60 22.84 -30.32
C GLY A 127 -22.10 22.82 -30.60
N ASP A 128 -22.78 21.75 -30.23
CA ASP A 128 -24.23 21.56 -30.25
C ASP A 128 -24.94 22.30 -29.10
N VAL A 129 -24.28 22.36 -27.93
CA VAL A 129 -24.66 23.18 -26.78
C VAL A 129 -23.56 24.23 -26.55
N THR A 130 -23.93 25.51 -26.54
CA THR A 130 -22.96 26.61 -26.38
C THR A 130 -23.37 27.60 -25.29
N PRO A 131 -22.43 28.14 -24.50
CA PRO A 131 -22.74 29.11 -23.45
C PRO A 131 -23.26 30.44 -24.04
N ARG A 132 -24.30 30.98 -23.41
CA ARG A 132 -24.98 32.24 -23.76
C ARG A 132 -24.59 33.34 -22.77
N GLY A 133 -23.95 34.39 -23.27
CA GLY A 133 -23.52 35.54 -22.47
C GLY A 133 -22.11 35.39 -21.91
N ASP A 134 -21.53 36.51 -21.49
CA ASP A 134 -20.09 36.59 -21.22
C ASP A 134 -19.67 35.83 -19.97
N ILE A 135 -20.48 35.88 -18.90
CA ILE A 135 -20.20 35.14 -17.66
C ILE A 135 -20.16 33.63 -17.91
N ALA A 136 -21.14 33.09 -18.64
CA ALA A 136 -21.20 31.66 -18.96
C ALA A 136 -19.99 31.23 -19.81
N ARG A 137 -19.60 32.06 -20.79
CA ARG A 137 -18.40 31.83 -21.61
C ARG A 137 -17.12 31.83 -20.78
N THR A 138 -16.95 32.79 -19.87
CA THR A 138 -15.78 32.83 -18.98
C THR A 138 -15.70 31.60 -18.10
N VAL A 139 -16.83 31.15 -17.54
CA VAL A 139 -16.91 29.93 -16.71
C VAL A 139 -16.53 28.70 -17.53
N THR A 140 -17.03 28.56 -18.76
CA THR A 140 -16.66 27.48 -19.69
C THR A 140 -15.15 27.47 -19.96
N VAL A 141 -14.52 28.62 -20.16
CA VAL A 141 -13.05 28.70 -20.35
C VAL A 141 -12.30 28.24 -19.09
N ILE A 142 -12.74 28.69 -17.91
CA ILE A 142 -12.16 28.27 -16.62
C ILE A 142 -12.34 26.77 -16.42
N GLU A 143 -13.52 26.23 -16.72
CA GLU A 143 -13.86 24.81 -16.62
C GLU A 143 -12.95 23.95 -17.52
N SER A 144 -12.76 24.35 -18.78
CA SER A 144 -11.81 23.69 -19.67
C SER A 144 -10.37 23.77 -19.18
N GLY A 145 -9.93 24.93 -18.66
CA GLY A 145 -8.60 25.07 -18.07
C GLY A 145 -8.38 24.16 -16.86
N ILE A 146 -9.40 24.03 -16.00
CA ILE A 146 -9.37 23.13 -14.84
C ILE A 146 -9.37 21.67 -15.29
N GLY A 147 -10.21 21.28 -16.25
CA GLY A 147 -10.25 19.92 -16.79
C GLY A 147 -8.92 19.50 -17.42
N PHE A 148 -8.32 20.37 -18.23
CA PHE A 148 -6.99 20.15 -18.80
C PHE A 148 -5.90 20.04 -17.74
N GLY A 149 -5.87 20.96 -16.76
CA GLY A 149 -4.93 20.92 -15.64
C GLY A 149 -5.08 19.66 -14.78
N PHE A 150 -6.31 19.24 -14.52
CA PHE A 150 -6.61 18.00 -13.80
C PHE A 150 -6.05 16.77 -14.53
N LEU A 151 -6.29 16.67 -15.84
CA LEU A 151 -5.75 15.58 -16.67
C LEU A 151 -4.22 15.57 -16.65
N ALA A 152 -3.58 16.74 -16.79
CA ALA A 152 -2.12 16.86 -16.73
C ALA A 152 -1.55 16.37 -15.39
N ILE A 153 -2.18 16.74 -14.27
CA ILE A 153 -1.80 16.31 -12.92
C ILE A 153 -1.96 14.79 -12.77
N VAL A 154 -3.07 14.23 -13.22
CA VAL A 154 -3.32 12.77 -13.19
C VAL A 154 -2.25 12.01 -13.97
N ILE A 155 -1.91 12.49 -15.17
CA ILE A 155 -0.85 11.90 -16.01
C ILE A 155 0.51 11.99 -15.30
N ALA A 156 0.82 13.14 -14.68
CA ALA A 156 2.08 13.34 -13.96
C ALA A 156 2.21 12.50 -12.68
N TYR A 157 1.08 12.17 -12.03
CA TYR A 157 1.07 11.42 -10.79
C TYR A 157 1.35 9.92 -10.98
N LEU A 158 0.84 9.31 -12.06
CA LEU A 158 0.99 7.86 -12.29
C LEU A 158 2.45 7.39 -12.30
N PRO A 159 3.39 8.05 -13.02
CA PRO A 159 4.82 7.68 -12.98
C PRO A 159 5.43 7.76 -11.58
N VAL A 160 5.07 8.75 -10.78
CA VAL A 160 5.57 8.92 -9.41
C VAL A 160 5.11 7.76 -8.54
N LEU A 161 3.83 7.40 -8.62
CA LEU A 161 3.24 6.29 -7.88
C LEU A 161 3.86 4.94 -8.29
N TYR A 162 3.95 4.66 -9.59
CA TYR A 162 4.55 3.42 -10.09
C TYR A 162 6.06 3.34 -9.81
N GLY A 163 6.76 4.48 -9.80
CA GLY A 163 8.15 4.55 -9.37
C GLY A 163 8.32 4.16 -7.90
N ALA A 164 7.46 4.66 -7.01
CA ALA A 164 7.46 4.28 -5.59
C ALA A 164 7.12 2.78 -5.40
N PHE A 165 6.11 2.29 -6.11
CA PHE A 165 5.78 0.86 -6.11
C PHE A 165 6.95 0.00 -6.60
N SER A 166 7.62 0.38 -7.69
CA SER A 166 8.77 -0.35 -8.23
C SER A 166 9.93 -0.42 -7.22
N ARG A 167 10.30 0.71 -6.60
CA ARG A 167 11.36 0.75 -5.56
C ARG A 167 11.05 -0.18 -4.38
N ARG A 168 9.77 -0.23 -3.96
CA ARG A 168 9.32 -1.17 -2.91
C ARG A 168 9.57 -2.62 -3.31
N GLU A 169 9.16 -3.00 -4.52
CA GLU A 169 9.17 -4.40 -4.98
C GLU A 169 10.57 -4.97 -5.24
N VAL A 170 11.54 -4.12 -5.59
CA VAL A 170 12.94 -4.55 -5.80
C VAL A 170 13.51 -5.25 -4.57
N ASN A 171 13.36 -4.66 -3.37
CA ASN A 171 13.90 -5.24 -2.15
C ASN A 171 13.08 -6.43 -1.62
N ILE A 172 11.76 -6.42 -1.84
CA ILE A 172 10.91 -7.59 -1.52
C ILE A 172 11.35 -8.80 -2.36
N SER A 173 11.64 -8.59 -3.65
CA SER A 173 12.10 -9.66 -4.53
C SER A 173 13.48 -10.20 -4.10
N ARG A 174 14.38 -9.32 -3.64
CA ARG A 174 15.69 -9.73 -3.08
C ARG A 174 15.55 -10.55 -1.80
N MET A 175 14.50 -10.32 -1.00
CA MET A 175 14.29 -11.05 0.24
C MET A 175 14.16 -12.57 0.04
N ASP A 176 13.70 -13.05 -1.12
CA ASP A 176 13.59 -14.49 -1.40
C ASP A 176 14.93 -15.22 -1.18
N ALA A 177 16.01 -14.64 -1.71
CA ALA A 177 17.35 -15.22 -1.62
C ALA A 177 17.89 -15.25 -0.18
N HIS A 178 17.38 -14.39 0.69
CA HIS A 178 17.83 -14.30 2.08
C HIS A 178 16.92 -15.05 3.04
N ALA A 179 15.60 -15.02 2.86
CA ALA A 179 14.61 -15.47 3.85
C ALA A 179 13.61 -16.52 3.32
N GLY A 180 13.70 -16.89 2.03
CA GLY A 180 12.78 -17.81 1.35
C GLY A 180 11.43 -17.19 0.96
N SER A 181 10.54 -18.02 0.41
CA SER A 181 9.17 -17.66 0.03
C SER A 181 8.17 -18.69 0.57
N PRO A 182 7.36 -18.37 1.59
CA PRO A 182 7.25 -17.07 2.26
C PRO A 182 8.48 -16.75 3.13
N PRO A 183 8.79 -15.46 3.33
CA PRO A 183 9.99 -15.05 4.05
C PRO A 183 9.89 -15.35 5.54
N THR A 184 10.92 -15.92 6.16
CA THR A 184 10.94 -16.17 7.62
C THR A 184 12.22 -15.70 8.29
N ALA A 185 12.10 -15.26 9.55
CA ALA A 185 13.26 -14.81 10.33
C ALA A 185 14.27 -15.95 10.57
N GLY A 186 13.79 -17.18 10.78
CA GLY A 186 14.64 -18.35 10.94
C GLY A 186 15.48 -18.67 9.71
N GLU A 187 14.89 -18.62 8.51
CA GLU A 187 15.63 -18.85 7.27
C GLU A 187 16.61 -17.71 6.97
N LEU A 188 16.20 -16.45 7.23
CA LEU A 188 17.06 -15.28 7.14
C LEU A 188 18.33 -15.45 7.96
N LEU A 189 18.19 -15.84 9.22
CA LEU A 189 19.32 -16.06 10.09
C LEU A 189 20.15 -17.25 9.61
N ARG A 190 19.50 -18.39 9.31
CA ARG A 190 20.19 -19.60 8.85
C ARG A 190 21.11 -19.32 7.65
N ARG A 191 20.65 -18.61 6.62
CA ARG A 191 21.45 -18.32 5.42
C ARG A 191 22.64 -17.40 5.71
N HIS A 192 22.46 -16.38 6.55
CA HIS A 192 23.56 -15.49 6.94
C HIS A 192 24.56 -16.16 7.90
N ILE A 193 24.13 -17.17 8.66
CA ILE A 193 24.99 -17.96 9.56
C ILE A 193 25.86 -18.95 8.79
N GLN A 194 25.31 -19.64 7.79
CA GLN A 194 26.08 -20.61 6.99
C GLN A 194 27.27 -19.97 6.29
N GLY A 195 27.17 -18.68 5.92
CA GLY A 195 28.28 -17.91 5.37
C GLY A 195 29.26 -17.32 6.38
N GLN A 196 29.08 -17.54 7.70
CA GLN A 196 29.82 -16.89 8.80
C GLN A 196 29.86 -15.35 8.69
N ASN A 197 28.85 -14.74 8.07
CA ASN A 197 28.91 -13.35 7.65
C ASN A 197 28.07 -12.43 8.54
N VAL A 198 28.45 -12.38 9.83
CA VAL A 198 27.81 -11.54 10.85
C VAL A 198 27.86 -10.05 10.45
N GLN A 199 28.92 -9.62 9.77
CA GLN A 199 29.05 -8.27 9.24
C GLN A 199 28.03 -8.00 8.11
N ALA A 200 27.84 -8.94 7.17
CA ALA A 200 26.81 -8.79 6.14
C ALA A 200 25.40 -8.82 6.72
N LEU A 201 25.14 -9.57 7.79
CA LEU A 201 23.86 -9.48 8.49
C LEU A 201 23.63 -8.07 9.04
N GLY A 202 24.66 -7.46 9.64
CA GLY A 202 24.61 -6.05 10.07
C GLY A 202 24.31 -5.10 8.90
N GLN A 203 25.03 -5.21 7.80
CA GLN A 203 24.79 -4.39 6.60
C GLN A 203 23.39 -4.61 6.03
N TYR A 204 22.94 -5.86 5.96
CA TYR A 204 21.60 -6.19 5.49
C TYR A 204 20.54 -5.49 6.34
N LEU A 205 20.64 -5.54 7.67
CA LEU A 205 19.72 -4.83 8.56
C LEU A 205 19.78 -3.31 8.39
N HIS A 206 20.95 -2.74 8.10
CA HIS A 206 21.10 -1.31 7.78
C HIS A 206 20.42 -0.93 6.46
N ASP A 207 20.55 -1.75 5.43
CA ASP A 207 19.87 -1.54 4.15
C ASP A 207 18.35 -1.61 4.33
N TRP A 208 17.86 -2.53 5.18
CA TRP A 208 16.44 -2.60 5.54
C TRP A 208 15.98 -1.43 6.41
N GLU A 209 16.82 -0.86 7.26
CA GLU A 209 16.49 0.38 7.99
C GLU A 209 16.15 1.50 6.99
N SER A 210 17.00 1.68 5.97
CA SER A 210 16.78 2.67 4.90
C SER A 210 15.53 2.34 4.09
N TRP A 211 15.37 1.09 3.66
CA TRP A 211 14.19 0.68 2.89
C TRP A 211 12.88 0.86 3.66
N VAL A 212 12.85 0.55 4.95
CA VAL A 212 11.66 0.74 5.79
C VAL A 212 11.32 2.22 5.93
N ALA A 213 12.32 3.09 6.06
CA ALA A 213 12.10 4.54 6.07
C ALA A 213 11.46 5.02 4.74
N GLU A 214 11.96 4.53 3.59
CA GLU A 214 11.38 4.82 2.27
C GLU A 214 9.96 4.23 2.11
N LEU A 215 9.73 3.02 2.62
CA LEU A 215 8.41 2.39 2.62
C LEU A 215 7.42 3.25 3.41
N MET A 216 7.81 3.65 4.63
CA MET A 216 7.00 4.49 5.50
C MET A 216 6.69 5.82 4.82
N GLU A 217 7.71 6.55 4.32
CA GLU A 217 7.51 7.81 3.60
C GLU A 217 6.53 7.64 2.44
N SER A 218 6.79 6.68 1.55
CA SER A 218 5.98 6.50 0.35
C SER A 218 4.53 6.11 0.64
N HIS A 219 4.29 5.30 1.68
CA HIS A 219 2.94 4.83 2.02
C HIS A 219 2.18 5.83 2.91
N LEU A 220 2.89 6.72 3.62
CA LEU A 220 2.30 7.88 4.28
C LEU A 220 1.90 8.95 3.24
N SER A 221 2.77 9.19 2.24
CA SER A 221 2.52 10.12 1.13
C SER A 221 1.43 9.60 0.19
N TYR A 222 1.45 8.31 -0.14
CA TYR A 222 0.52 7.65 -1.04
C TYR A 222 -0.13 6.40 -0.40
N PRO A 223 -1.12 6.57 0.50
CA PRO A 223 -1.76 5.45 1.21
C PRO A 223 -2.34 4.34 0.32
N VAL A 224 -2.69 4.68 -0.92
CA VAL A 224 -3.16 3.71 -1.92
C VAL A 224 -2.15 2.56 -2.15
N LEU A 225 -0.84 2.83 -2.00
CA LEU A 225 0.21 1.82 -2.16
C LEU A 225 0.07 0.63 -1.21
N CYS A 226 -0.54 0.83 -0.04
CA CYS A 226 -0.82 -0.25 0.92
C CYS A 226 -1.66 -1.38 0.29
N TYR A 227 -2.53 -1.04 -0.66
CA TYR A 227 -3.43 -1.98 -1.32
C TYR A 227 -2.82 -2.65 -2.57
N PHE A 228 -1.68 -2.15 -3.05
CA PHE A 228 -0.99 -2.76 -4.19
C PHE A 228 -0.33 -4.08 -3.76
N ARG A 229 -0.71 -5.18 -4.42
CA ARG A 229 -0.10 -6.50 -4.21
C ARG A 229 1.31 -6.54 -4.76
N SER A 230 2.17 -7.31 -4.09
CA SER A 230 3.49 -7.61 -4.62
C SER A 230 3.39 -8.56 -5.81
N GLN A 231 4.38 -8.50 -6.71
CA GLN A 231 4.32 -9.24 -7.98
C GLN A 231 4.42 -10.76 -7.82
N HIS A 232 5.03 -11.21 -6.71
CA HIS A 232 5.30 -12.61 -6.44
C HIS A 232 4.27 -13.20 -5.47
N THR A 233 3.64 -14.29 -5.88
CA THR A 233 2.76 -15.08 -5.02
C THR A 233 3.56 -15.58 -3.80
N ASN A 234 3.03 -15.37 -2.59
CA ASN A 234 3.67 -15.65 -1.28
C ASN A 234 4.66 -14.57 -0.76
N GLN A 235 4.83 -13.46 -1.47
CA GLN A 235 5.54 -12.30 -0.94
C GLN A 235 4.57 -11.13 -0.79
N SER A 236 4.77 -10.35 0.26
CA SER A 236 4.10 -9.06 0.43
C SER A 236 5.01 -8.13 1.20
N TRP A 237 4.86 -6.82 0.98
CA TRP A 237 5.57 -5.81 1.75
C TRP A 237 5.33 -5.97 3.26
N LEU A 238 4.12 -6.39 3.65
CA LEU A 238 3.76 -6.63 5.05
C LEU A 238 4.48 -7.86 5.61
N ALA A 239 4.56 -8.95 4.83
CA ALA A 239 5.31 -10.14 5.22
C ALA A 239 6.81 -9.85 5.34
N ALA A 240 7.37 -9.05 4.43
CA ALA A 240 8.78 -8.63 4.50
C ALA A 240 9.06 -7.80 5.76
N LEU A 241 8.22 -6.80 6.03
CA LEU A 241 8.33 -5.97 7.23
C LEU A 241 8.18 -6.79 8.51
N ALA A 242 7.26 -7.77 8.54
CA ALA A 242 7.11 -8.71 9.65
C ALA A 242 8.38 -9.54 9.87
N THR A 243 8.96 -10.09 8.80
CA THR A 243 10.19 -10.88 8.87
C THR A 243 11.38 -10.09 9.40
N ILE A 244 11.54 -8.83 8.99
CA ILE A 244 12.60 -7.95 9.53
C ILE A 244 12.37 -7.62 11.00
N LEU A 245 11.12 -7.31 11.39
CA LEU A 245 10.77 -7.09 12.80
C LEU A 245 11.04 -8.31 13.67
N ASP A 246 10.64 -9.49 13.21
CA ASP A 246 10.85 -10.76 13.89
C ASP A 246 12.35 -11.05 14.04
N ALA A 247 13.13 -10.88 12.96
CA ALA A 247 14.59 -11.08 12.97
C ALA A 247 15.31 -10.08 13.89
N CYS A 248 14.99 -8.79 13.81
CA CYS A 248 15.56 -7.79 14.70
C CYS A 248 15.17 -8.06 16.16
N ALA A 249 13.92 -8.43 16.45
CA ALA A 249 13.48 -8.75 17.80
C ALA A 249 14.27 -9.93 18.38
N LEU A 250 14.51 -10.97 17.58
CA LEU A 250 15.31 -12.13 17.98
C LEU A 250 16.77 -11.74 18.27
N ILE A 251 17.38 -10.95 17.40
CA ILE A 251 18.76 -10.47 17.58
C ILE A 251 18.86 -9.57 18.82
N ILE A 252 17.92 -8.65 19.04
CA ILE A 252 17.93 -7.77 20.22
C ILE A 252 17.83 -8.56 21.53
N ALA A 253 17.02 -9.63 21.52
CA ALA A 253 16.77 -10.49 22.66
C ALA A 253 17.99 -11.33 23.05
N TYR A 254 18.61 -12.01 22.07
CA TYR A 254 19.65 -13.00 22.36
C TYR A 254 21.08 -12.59 21.99
N ALA A 255 21.29 -11.77 20.96
CA ALA A 255 22.64 -11.45 20.49
C ALA A 255 23.29 -10.30 21.29
N GLU A 256 24.62 -10.28 21.29
CA GLU A 256 25.44 -9.17 21.80
C GLU A 256 26.28 -8.51 20.69
N GLY A 257 26.93 -7.39 21.01
CA GLY A 257 27.84 -6.67 20.10
C GLY A 257 27.17 -5.75 19.07
N GLY A 258 27.89 -5.43 18.00
CA GLY A 258 27.51 -4.40 17.01
C GLY A 258 26.24 -4.73 16.22
N VAL A 259 26.01 -6.00 15.87
CA VAL A 259 24.79 -6.42 15.15
C VAL A 259 23.53 -6.17 15.98
N ARG A 260 23.63 -6.28 17.30
CA ARG A 260 22.53 -5.94 18.21
C ARG A 260 22.17 -4.46 18.14
N TRP A 261 23.15 -3.58 18.05
CA TRP A 261 22.91 -2.14 17.92
C TRP A 261 22.17 -1.82 16.62
N GLN A 262 22.66 -2.35 15.49
CA GLN A 262 21.99 -2.16 14.20
C GLN A 262 20.56 -2.73 14.21
N ALA A 263 20.36 -3.93 14.78
CA ALA A 263 19.03 -4.50 14.93
C ALA A 263 18.08 -3.59 15.75
N LYS A 264 18.57 -2.90 16.79
CA LYS A 264 17.75 -1.92 17.54
C LYS A 264 17.31 -0.74 16.67
N MET A 265 18.19 -0.21 15.83
CA MET A 265 17.87 0.91 14.93
C MET A 265 16.84 0.48 13.88
N THR A 266 17.10 -0.63 13.19
CA THR A 266 16.18 -1.21 12.19
C THR A 266 14.83 -1.58 12.82
N PHE A 267 14.82 -2.14 14.03
CA PHE A 267 13.57 -2.44 14.76
C PHE A 267 12.78 -1.17 15.09
N ALA A 268 13.46 -0.11 15.55
CA ALA A 268 12.81 1.13 15.94
C ALA A 268 12.07 1.76 14.76
N ILE A 269 12.70 1.87 13.59
CA ILE A 269 12.05 2.41 12.38
C ILE A 269 10.96 1.48 11.84
N SER A 270 11.17 0.15 11.88
CA SER A 270 10.20 -0.84 11.41
C SER A 270 8.94 -0.85 12.27
N ARG A 271 9.08 -0.74 13.58
CA ARG A 271 7.95 -0.61 14.51
C ARG A 271 7.20 0.69 14.23
N HIS A 272 7.91 1.81 14.05
CA HIS A 272 7.29 3.10 13.73
C HIS A 272 6.48 3.01 12.43
N ALA A 273 7.06 2.44 11.37
CA ALA A 273 6.38 2.23 10.10
C ALA A 273 5.10 1.39 10.25
N VAL A 274 5.15 0.27 10.97
CA VAL A 274 3.96 -0.57 11.18
C VAL A 274 2.84 0.18 11.93
N VAL A 275 3.19 0.96 12.96
CA VAL A 275 2.22 1.73 13.75
C VAL A 275 1.58 2.83 12.90
N ASP A 276 2.38 3.62 12.19
CA ASP A 276 1.91 4.71 11.35
C ASP A 276 1.02 4.21 10.20
N LEU A 277 1.40 3.09 9.57
CA LEU A 277 0.59 2.49 8.51
C LEU A 277 -0.73 1.92 9.03
N ALA A 278 -0.75 1.37 10.24
CA ALA A 278 -2.00 0.97 10.90
C ALA A 278 -2.90 2.19 11.18
N GLU A 279 -2.33 3.32 11.62
CA GLU A 279 -3.07 4.56 11.83
C GLU A 279 -3.63 5.14 10.52
N VAL A 280 -2.82 5.18 9.46
CA VAL A 280 -3.25 5.64 8.12
C VAL A 280 -4.46 4.87 7.61
N LEU A 281 -4.46 3.55 7.83
CA LEU A 281 -5.54 2.65 7.41
C LEU A 281 -6.70 2.58 8.41
N ALA A 282 -6.65 3.35 9.51
CA ALA A 282 -7.61 3.31 10.62
C ALA A 282 -7.81 1.90 11.19
N ALA A 283 -6.73 1.11 11.20
CA ALA A 283 -6.69 -0.26 11.66
C ALA A 283 -6.29 -0.28 13.15
N LEU A 284 -7.29 -0.44 14.03
CA LEU A 284 -7.05 -0.50 15.48
C LEU A 284 -6.30 -1.78 15.87
N PRO A 285 -5.21 -1.68 16.67
CA PRO A 285 -4.42 -2.84 17.06
C PRO A 285 -5.28 -3.88 17.77
N ARG A 286 -5.17 -5.13 17.36
CA ARG A 286 -5.92 -6.25 17.91
C ARG A 286 -5.01 -7.24 18.61
N ALA A 287 -5.53 -7.80 19.69
CA ALA A 287 -4.89 -8.91 20.36
C ALA A 287 -4.69 -10.09 19.40
N ARG A 288 -3.63 -10.84 19.68
CA ARG A 288 -3.17 -11.97 18.89
C ARG A 288 -4.23 -13.08 18.84
N LYS A 289 -4.68 -13.45 17.64
CA LYS A 289 -5.59 -14.62 17.46
C LYS A 289 -4.84 -15.96 17.51
N ILE A 290 -3.63 -15.99 16.95
CA ILE A 290 -2.79 -17.20 16.82
C ILE A 290 -1.35 -16.81 17.16
N ASP A 291 -0.71 -17.61 18.01
CA ASP A 291 0.71 -17.44 18.28
C ASP A 291 1.56 -17.77 17.04
N ARG A 292 2.32 -16.78 16.55
CA ARG A 292 3.21 -16.93 15.37
C ARG A 292 4.54 -17.60 15.72
N LEU A 293 4.88 -17.68 17.01
CA LEU A 293 6.10 -18.32 17.50
C LEU A 293 5.77 -19.19 18.73
N PRO A 294 5.28 -20.42 18.48
CA PRO A 294 5.13 -21.42 19.52
C PRO A 294 6.46 -21.74 20.20
N VAL A 295 6.42 -22.20 21.46
CA VAL A 295 7.61 -22.56 22.27
C VAL A 295 8.54 -23.55 21.54
N ALA A 296 7.97 -24.50 20.80
CA ALA A 296 8.74 -25.48 20.03
C ALA A 296 9.59 -24.82 18.91
N ASP A 297 9.05 -23.80 18.24
CA ASP A 297 9.76 -23.08 17.18
C ASP A 297 10.78 -22.10 17.76
N LEU A 298 10.49 -21.51 18.93
CA LEU A 298 11.49 -20.73 19.67
C LEU A 298 12.72 -21.58 20.03
N GLY A 299 12.50 -22.83 20.46
CA GLY A 299 13.58 -23.80 20.69
C GLY A 299 14.51 -23.94 19.48
N LYS A 300 13.93 -24.14 18.29
CA LYS A 300 14.69 -24.27 17.02
C LYS A 300 15.48 -23.00 16.70
N LEU A 301 14.87 -21.82 16.87
CA LEU A 301 15.53 -20.54 16.65
C LEU A 301 16.71 -20.33 17.59
N ARG A 302 16.60 -20.71 18.87
CA ARG A 302 17.72 -20.62 19.81
C ARG A 302 18.87 -21.55 19.41
N THR A 303 18.57 -22.75 18.93
CA THR A 303 19.60 -23.66 18.40
C THR A 303 20.30 -23.04 17.18
N LEU A 304 19.55 -22.41 16.27
CA LEU A 304 20.13 -21.69 15.14
C LEU A 304 21.01 -20.52 15.60
N LEU A 305 20.56 -19.75 16.60
CA LEU A 305 21.36 -18.65 17.15
C LEU A 305 22.63 -19.14 17.84
N THR A 306 22.60 -20.28 18.53
CA THR A 306 23.79 -20.85 19.17
C THR A 306 24.84 -21.23 18.13
N ALA A 307 24.42 -21.60 16.92
CA ALA A 307 25.32 -21.87 15.80
C ALA A 307 25.91 -20.60 15.15
N THR A 308 25.45 -19.39 15.50
CA THR A 308 25.89 -18.13 14.87
C THR A 308 27.31 -17.69 15.24
N GLY A 309 27.93 -18.28 16.28
CA GLY A 309 29.18 -17.78 16.85
C GLY A 309 29.05 -16.39 17.50
N ILE A 310 27.85 -15.81 17.56
CA ILE A 310 27.57 -14.54 18.24
C ILE A 310 27.44 -14.81 19.74
N PRO A 311 28.01 -13.99 20.63
CA PRO A 311 27.81 -14.15 22.06
C PRO A 311 26.31 -14.02 22.40
N LEU A 312 25.80 -14.99 23.16
CA LEU A 312 24.39 -15.08 23.49
C LEU A 312 24.12 -14.74 24.95
N ARG A 313 23.02 -14.02 25.17
CA ARG A 313 22.47 -13.73 26.50
C ARG A 313 21.80 -14.96 27.11
N SER A 314 21.51 -14.89 28.40
CA SER A 314 20.76 -15.94 29.09
C SER A 314 19.41 -16.20 28.41
N SER A 315 19.02 -17.48 28.30
CA SER A 315 17.79 -17.86 27.58
C SER A 315 16.54 -17.30 28.25
N VAL A 316 16.49 -17.23 29.58
CA VAL A 316 15.33 -16.72 30.32
C VAL A 316 15.12 -15.22 30.10
N GLU A 317 16.17 -14.41 30.22
CA GLU A 317 16.07 -12.96 29.97
C GLU A 317 15.81 -12.67 28.49
N GLY A 318 16.38 -13.49 27.58
CA GLY A 318 16.13 -13.41 26.15
C GLY A 318 14.67 -13.67 25.81
N ASP A 319 14.07 -14.75 26.33
CA ASP A 319 12.66 -15.10 26.12
C ASP A 319 11.73 -13.96 26.60
N GLN A 320 11.97 -13.41 27.80
CA GLN A 320 11.20 -12.27 28.34
C GLN A 320 11.35 -11.00 27.48
N THR A 321 12.57 -10.71 27.04
CA THR A 321 12.85 -9.55 26.17
C THR A 321 12.14 -9.70 24.83
N LEU A 322 12.18 -10.90 24.24
CA LEU A 322 11.53 -11.20 22.97
C LEU A 322 10.00 -11.02 23.06
N ASP A 323 9.38 -11.52 24.13
CA ASP A 323 7.95 -11.38 24.36
C ASP A 323 7.54 -9.91 24.52
N HIS A 324 8.33 -9.13 25.27
CA HIS A 324 8.09 -7.68 25.38
C HIS A 324 8.19 -6.99 24.03
N LEU A 325 9.21 -7.29 23.21
CA LEU A 325 9.37 -6.70 21.88
C LEU A 325 8.21 -7.07 20.95
N ARG A 326 7.76 -8.33 20.96
CA ARG A 326 6.63 -8.82 20.14
C ARG A 326 5.33 -8.08 20.44
N GLN A 327 5.06 -7.78 21.71
CA GLN A 327 3.89 -6.99 22.12
C GLN A 327 3.88 -5.58 21.52
N MET A 328 5.04 -5.04 21.14
CA MET A 328 5.16 -3.68 20.60
C MET A 328 4.77 -3.56 19.12
N TYR A 329 4.80 -4.64 18.33
CA TYR A 329 4.55 -4.58 16.88
C TYR A 329 3.53 -5.60 16.35
N GLU A 330 3.41 -6.79 16.96
CA GLU A 330 2.53 -7.83 16.42
C GLU A 330 1.03 -7.46 16.41
N PRO A 331 0.47 -6.73 17.40
CA PRO A 331 -0.93 -6.32 17.34
C PRO A 331 -1.27 -5.48 16.11
N TYR A 332 -0.32 -4.65 15.69
CA TYR A 332 -0.45 -3.81 14.50
C TYR A 332 -0.30 -4.65 13.22
N LEU A 333 0.71 -5.53 13.15
CA LEU A 333 0.87 -6.47 12.03
C LEU A 333 -0.38 -7.34 11.82
N ASN A 334 -0.95 -7.89 12.89
CA ASN A 334 -2.16 -8.73 12.83
C ASN A 334 -3.34 -7.94 12.27
N THR A 335 -3.48 -6.69 12.68
CA THR A 335 -4.57 -5.83 12.20
C THR A 335 -4.38 -5.46 10.74
N LEU A 336 -3.17 -5.11 10.32
CA LEU A 336 -2.84 -4.86 8.92
C LEU A 336 -3.06 -6.12 8.07
N SER A 337 -2.68 -7.29 8.57
CA SER A 337 -2.87 -8.58 7.90
C SER A 337 -4.35 -8.88 7.69
N ASP A 338 -5.17 -8.74 8.73
CA ASP A 338 -6.62 -8.94 8.67
C ASP A 338 -7.31 -7.89 7.77
N HIS A 339 -6.87 -6.62 7.85
CA HIS A 339 -7.44 -5.51 7.10
C HIS A 339 -7.13 -5.65 5.62
N LEU A 340 -5.86 -5.89 5.28
CA LEU A 340 -5.36 -5.99 3.91
C LEU A 340 -5.52 -7.39 3.33
N LEU A 341 -5.90 -8.42 4.09
CA LEU A 341 -5.89 -9.81 3.64
C LEU A 341 -4.51 -10.23 3.09
N MET A 342 -3.45 -9.85 3.81
CA MET A 342 -2.07 -10.23 3.51
C MET A 342 -1.57 -11.16 4.62
N PRO A 343 -1.39 -12.47 4.38
CA PRO A 343 -1.02 -13.40 5.44
C PRO A 343 0.37 -13.08 6.00
N LEU A 344 0.52 -13.11 7.32
CA LEU A 344 1.82 -12.96 7.98
C LEU A 344 2.59 -14.29 7.91
N PRO A 345 3.91 -14.24 7.70
CA PRO A 345 4.73 -15.44 7.70
C PRO A 345 4.86 -16.01 9.13
N PRO A 346 5.13 -17.32 9.29
CA PRO A 346 5.61 -17.87 10.55
C PRO A 346 7.07 -17.46 10.79
N TRP A 347 7.58 -17.69 11.99
CA TRP A 347 8.98 -17.40 12.31
C TRP A 347 9.95 -18.43 11.71
N THR A 348 9.48 -19.66 11.50
CA THR A 348 10.24 -20.76 10.91
C THR A 348 9.36 -21.60 9.99
N LEU A 349 9.94 -22.19 8.94
CA LEU A 349 9.29 -23.20 8.11
C LEU A 349 9.99 -24.55 8.28
N ALA A 350 9.22 -25.63 8.29
CA ALA A 350 9.78 -27.00 8.29
C ALA A 350 10.54 -27.30 6.98
N LYS A 351 10.11 -26.71 5.86
CA LYS A 351 10.79 -26.76 4.56
C LYS A 351 10.70 -25.38 3.90
N PRO A 352 11.73 -24.53 4.05
CA PRO A 352 11.82 -23.30 3.27
C PRO A 352 11.98 -23.66 1.78
N MET A 353 11.33 -22.89 0.90
CA MET A 353 11.44 -23.04 -0.55
C MET A 353 11.67 -21.67 -1.17
N ASP A 354 12.53 -21.62 -2.19
CA ASP A 354 12.68 -20.44 -3.03
C ASP A 354 11.52 -20.35 -4.02
N ASN A 355 11.14 -19.13 -4.39
CA ASN A 355 9.96 -18.91 -5.22
C ASN A 355 10.11 -19.53 -6.62
N TRP A 356 11.33 -19.55 -7.17
CA TRP A 356 11.61 -20.23 -8.44
C TRP A 356 11.31 -21.72 -8.34
N ARG A 357 11.78 -22.41 -7.28
CA ARG A 357 11.52 -23.85 -7.04
C ARG A 357 10.02 -24.15 -6.95
N ALA A 358 9.26 -23.28 -6.28
CA ALA A 358 7.80 -23.42 -6.19
C ALA A 358 7.10 -23.27 -7.55
N ARG A 359 7.55 -22.31 -8.39
CA ARG A 359 7.00 -22.08 -9.73
C ARG A 359 7.34 -23.22 -10.70
N PHE A 360 8.55 -23.75 -10.65
CA PHE A 360 8.96 -24.90 -11.47
C PHE A 360 8.20 -26.18 -11.08
N ARG A 361 7.96 -26.42 -9.79
CA ARG A 361 7.22 -27.61 -9.34
C ARG A 361 5.75 -27.61 -9.80
N ASN A 362 5.11 -26.44 -9.90
CA ASN A 362 3.74 -26.34 -10.42
C ASN A 362 3.67 -26.51 -11.94
N ASN A 363 4.78 -26.31 -12.65
CA ASN A 363 4.84 -26.37 -14.11
C ASN A 363 5.38 -27.69 -14.66
N LEU A 364 5.93 -28.59 -13.82
CA LEU A 364 6.55 -29.84 -14.25
C LEU A 364 6.01 -31.05 -13.50
N THR A 365 5.20 -31.86 -14.18
CA THR A 365 5.24 -33.32 -14.02
C THR A 365 6.67 -33.80 -14.32
N ALA A 366 7.31 -34.39 -13.31
CA ALA A 366 8.58 -35.12 -13.31
C ALA A 366 9.32 -35.28 -14.66
N SER A 367 10.45 -34.59 -14.83
CA SER A 367 11.75 -35.17 -15.20
C SER A 367 12.77 -34.09 -15.59
N ARG A 368 14.01 -34.26 -15.07
CA ARG A 368 15.27 -33.57 -15.38
C ARG A 368 15.49 -32.18 -14.73
N LEU A 369 16.24 -32.21 -13.62
CA LEU A 369 17.17 -31.13 -13.28
C LEU A 369 18.59 -31.65 -13.62
N PRO A 370 19.44 -30.89 -14.34
CA PRO A 370 20.85 -31.22 -14.49
C PRO A 370 21.57 -31.14 -13.12
N GLU A 371 22.41 -32.12 -12.82
CA GLU A 371 23.14 -32.26 -11.54
C GLU A 371 24.16 -31.12 -11.26
N GLU A 372 24.50 -30.30 -12.26
CA GLU A 372 25.59 -29.32 -12.20
C GLU A 372 25.26 -27.98 -11.50
N ASP A 373 23.99 -27.64 -11.27
CA ASP A 373 23.62 -26.35 -10.66
C ASP A 373 23.58 -26.37 -9.11
N LYS A 374 23.84 -27.51 -8.46
CA LYS A 374 23.68 -27.64 -6.99
C LYS A 374 24.58 -26.69 -6.19
N ASP A 375 25.75 -26.33 -6.71
CA ASP A 375 26.72 -25.47 -6.03
C ASP A 375 26.45 -23.95 -6.21
N LEU A 376 25.59 -23.57 -7.16
CA LEU A 376 25.14 -22.18 -7.37
C LEU A 376 23.77 -21.90 -6.71
N MET A 377 23.16 -22.92 -6.08
CA MET A 377 21.84 -22.87 -5.47
C MET A 377 21.91 -22.58 -3.96
N VAL A 378 22.27 -21.34 -3.58
CA VAL A 378 22.20 -20.83 -2.20
C VAL A 378 20.78 -20.39 -1.83
#